data_AF-A0A7Z2VPV4-F1
#
_entry.id   AF-A0A7Z2VPV4-F1
#
_cell.length_a   1.000
_cell.length_b   1.000
_cell.length_c   1.000
_cell.angle_alpha   90.00
_cell.angle_beta   90.00
_cell.angle_gamma   90.00
#
_symmetry.space_group_name_H-M   'P 1'
#
loop_
_entity.id
_entity.type
_entity.pdbx_description
1 polymer ?
#
loop_
_entity_poly.entity_id
_entity_poly.type
_entity_poly.pdbx_seq_one_letter_code
_entity_poly.pdbx_strand_id
1 'polypeptide(L)'
;MDDHKPEWYARLRKGPFGENAFDSNKQKEVESRARAGGPTKSRRRLNPWAVTIAAVAILALAFILIPALSQPNGSDRQAADEPVMTVQYVSDHLRIGLSEEEVKRAFGEEYVGQSVRRDFPREHKEDPRDMSTWSAVDIWRYDYGMSAGYEAAPVNGITDQDGSFDLAGLHNGDIEAQLVIYWKDRVVERVIYKTLNEGGDIDTTQIGPGVEEAPPTDPPVMESPDAEVPPIEAEMPAPNEGIRATGESAYGLFQLRPRQGGDENIQALGAPSCIGQETDLQFAGDYELYFLNRSGDEKLVQQFNRLEMIQRENGAIEFMKLDFPNAEIFLFIPRYTDCHGLEFYAYGVDKESGEASNFTFLNGESTLPNAITSPVNLPIVSDGKLVVEGGRAAGQDGATRYSYVPDFSKHQLVLESEEQIP
;
A
#
# COMPACT_ATOMS: atom_id res chain seq x y z
N MET A 1 -43.94 0.58 -16.74
CA MET A 1 -43.40 1.29 -15.57
C MET A 1 -42.20 2.04 -16.09
N ASP A 2 -42.31 3.37 -16.15
CA ASP A 2 -41.21 4.23 -16.56
C ASP A 2 -40.34 4.46 -15.33
N ASP A 3 -39.20 3.76 -15.28
CA ASP A 3 -38.22 3.98 -14.22
C ASP A 3 -37.62 5.38 -14.35
N HIS A 4 -37.89 6.21 -13.36
CA HIS A 4 -37.29 7.52 -13.24
C HIS A 4 -35.77 7.37 -13.11
N LYS A 5 -35.04 7.80 -14.14
CA LYS A 5 -33.59 7.87 -14.09
C LYS A 5 -33.15 8.80 -12.96
N PRO A 6 -32.15 8.41 -12.15
CA PRO A 6 -31.65 9.21 -11.03
C PRO A 6 -31.21 10.62 -11.45
N GLU A 7 -31.38 11.59 -10.55
CA GLU A 7 -31.14 13.03 -10.78
C GLU A 7 -29.70 13.35 -11.22
N TRP A 8 -28.72 12.52 -10.86
CA TRP A 8 -27.32 12.73 -11.23
C TRP A 8 -27.09 12.68 -12.75
N TYR A 9 -27.91 11.94 -13.51
CA TYR A 9 -27.87 11.95 -14.98
C TYR A 9 -28.18 13.34 -15.57
N ALA A 10 -29.04 14.12 -14.92
CA ALA A 10 -29.34 15.49 -15.35
C ALA A 10 -28.21 16.46 -15.02
N ARG A 11 -27.44 16.19 -13.95
CA ARG A 11 -26.27 17.01 -13.55
C ARG A 11 -25.07 16.77 -14.48
N LEU A 12 -24.88 15.55 -14.97
CA LEU A 12 -23.82 15.20 -15.92
C LEU A 12 -23.97 15.91 -17.27
N ARG A 13 -25.20 16.21 -17.68
CA ARG A 13 -25.51 17.06 -18.85
C ARG A 13 -25.19 18.55 -18.65
N LYS A 14 -24.95 19.00 -17.41
CA LYS A 14 -24.66 20.39 -17.05
C LYS A 14 -23.21 20.61 -16.58
N GLY A 15 -22.35 19.59 -16.67
CA GLY A 15 -20.93 19.69 -16.33
C GLY A 15 -20.16 20.65 -17.28
N PRO A 16 -18.90 20.98 -16.96
CA PRO A 16 -18.08 21.96 -17.71
C PRO A 16 -17.77 21.56 -19.16
N PHE A 17 -18.19 20.37 -19.60
CA PHE A 17 -18.09 19.86 -20.96
C PHE A 17 -19.36 20.15 -21.77
N GLY A 18 -19.86 21.39 -21.70
CA GLY A 18 -20.90 21.88 -22.59
C GLY A 18 -20.51 21.70 -24.06
N GLU A 19 -21.52 21.50 -24.92
CA GLU A 19 -21.45 21.08 -26.33
C GLU A 19 -20.13 21.41 -27.07
N ASN A 20 -19.48 20.35 -27.55
CA ASN A 20 -18.32 20.33 -28.46
C ASN A 20 -16.91 20.56 -27.87
N ALA A 21 -16.57 19.90 -26.75
CA ALA A 21 -15.15 19.77 -26.34
C ALA A 21 -14.32 18.94 -27.35
N PHE A 22 -14.98 18.10 -28.16
CA PHE A 22 -14.43 17.36 -29.29
C PHE A 22 -15.11 17.81 -30.59
N ASP A 23 -14.52 18.80 -31.28
CA ASP A 23 -15.00 19.14 -32.61
C ASP A 23 -14.72 18.01 -33.62
N SER A 24 -15.43 18.03 -34.75
CA SER A 24 -15.30 17.02 -35.80
C SER A 24 -13.91 17.00 -36.48
N ASN A 25 -13.13 18.07 -36.36
CA ASN A 25 -11.75 18.11 -36.84
C ASN A 25 -10.81 17.38 -35.89
N LYS A 26 -10.99 17.49 -34.56
CA LYS A 26 -10.21 16.73 -33.58
C LYS A 26 -10.48 15.23 -33.68
N GLN A 27 -11.74 14.82 -33.92
CA GLN A 27 -12.07 13.42 -34.20
C GLN A 27 -11.38 12.92 -35.48
N LYS A 28 -11.42 13.71 -36.57
CA LYS A 28 -10.72 13.36 -37.81
C LYS A 28 -9.20 13.33 -37.64
N GLU A 29 -8.63 14.19 -36.80
CA GLU A 29 -7.19 14.19 -36.52
C GLU A 29 -6.78 12.91 -35.78
N VAL A 30 -7.54 12.50 -34.77
CA VAL A 30 -7.30 11.25 -34.03
C VAL A 30 -7.46 10.03 -34.94
N GLU A 31 -8.52 9.98 -35.77
CA GLU A 31 -8.68 8.91 -36.77
C GLU A 31 -7.56 8.90 -37.81
N SER A 32 -7.06 10.08 -38.23
CA SER A 32 -5.93 10.18 -39.16
C SER A 32 -4.64 9.64 -38.55
N ARG A 33 -4.39 9.91 -37.26
CA ARG A 33 -3.20 9.42 -36.54
C ARG A 33 -3.29 7.93 -36.25
N ALA A 34 -4.48 7.43 -35.91
CA ALA A 34 -4.72 5.99 -35.72
C ALA A 34 -4.54 5.20 -37.03
N ARG A 35 -4.95 5.78 -38.17
CA ARG A 35 -4.74 5.17 -39.50
C ARG A 35 -3.34 5.36 -40.06
N ALA A 36 -2.62 6.41 -39.65
CA ALA A 36 -1.29 6.70 -40.17
C ALA A 36 -0.22 5.69 -39.75
N GLY A 37 -0.43 4.93 -38.66
CA GLY A 37 0.55 3.98 -38.14
C GLY A 37 1.81 4.69 -37.63
N GLY A 38 2.26 4.36 -36.42
CA GLY A 38 3.49 4.91 -35.85
C GLY A 38 4.70 4.73 -36.80
N PRO A 39 5.78 5.52 -36.61
CA PRO A 39 6.89 5.59 -37.54
C PRO A 39 7.46 4.20 -37.83
N THR A 40 7.32 3.78 -39.09
CA THR A 40 7.82 2.52 -39.58
C THR A 40 9.34 2.49 -39.44
N LYS A 41 9.83 1.64 -38.53
CA LYS A 41 11.27 1.34 -38.40
C LYS A 41 11.81 0.98 -39.79
N SER A 42 12.76 1.77 -40.28
CA SER A 42 13.39 1.57 -41.58
C SER A 42 13.93 0.15 -41.69
N ARG A 43 13.43 -0.64 -42.64
CA ARG A 43 13.95 -1.96 -42.97
C ARG A 43 15.39 -1.82 -43.48
N ARG A 44 16.37 -2.08 -42.61
CA ARG A 44 17.75 -2.39 -43.03
C ARG A 44 17.66 -3.63 -43.93
N ARG A 45 18.02 -3.46 -45.20
CA ARG A 45 18.12 -4.55 -46.18
C ARG A 45 19.22 -5.50 -45.71
N LEU A 46 18.81 -6.65 -45.16
CA LEU A 46 19.70 -7.77 -44.89
C LEU A 46 20.12 -8.39 -46.22
N ASN A 47 21.43 -8.63 -46.33
CA ASN A 47 22.10 -9.17 -47.52
C ASN A 47 21.54 -10.58 -47.81
N PRO A 48 21.04 -10.89 -49.03
CA PRO A 48 20.38 -12.16 -49.34
C PRO A 48 21.24 -13.42 -49.12
N TRP A 49 22.56 -13.25 -49.01
CA TRP A 49 23.50 -14.32 -48.65
C TRP A 49 23.50 -14.70 -47.15
N ALA A 50 23.08 -13.80 -46.26
CA ALA A 50 23.03 -14.08 -44.82
C ALA A 50 21.82 -14.94 -44.42
N VAL A 51 20.70 -14.82 -45.15
CA VAL A 51 19.47 -15.56 -44.88
C VAL A 51 19.58 -17.03 -45.31
N THR A 52 20.34 -17.31 -46.36
CA THR A 52 20.59 -18.68 -46.85
C THR A 52 21.51 -19.48 -45.94
N ILE A 53 22.53 -18.84 -45.35
CA ILE A 53 23.44 -19.50 -44.40
C ILE A 53 22.73 -19.76 -43.06
N ALA A 54 21.91 -18.81 -42.58
CA ALA A 54 21.14 -18.99 -41.34
C ALA A 54 20.09 -20.12 -41.44
N ALA A 55 19.39 -20.24 -42.58
CA ALA A 55 18.40 -21.30 -42.79
C ALA A 55 19.04 -22.70 -42.84
N VAL A 56 20.22 -22.84 -43.43
CA VAL A 56 20.96 -24.13 -43.47
C VAL A 56 21.53 -24.49 -42.09
N ALA A 57 22.00 -23.51 -41.32
CA ALA A 57 22.48 -23.74 -39.95
C ALA A 57 21.36 -24.18 -39.00
N ILE A 58 20.16 -23.59 -39.12
CA ILE A 58 18.99 -23.96 -38.31
C ILE A 58 18.47 -25.36 -38.68
N LEU A 59 18.45 -25.72 -39.98
CA LEU A 59 18.08 -27.07 -40.42
C LEU A 59 19.12 -28.13 -40.02
N ALA A 60 20.41 -27.79 -40.01
CA ALA A 60 21.46 -28.69 -39.55
C ALA A 60 21.41 -28.90 -38.03
N LEU A 61 21.10 -27.87 -37.24
CA LEU A 61 20.87 -27.98 -35.79
C LEU A 61 19.62 -28.78 -35.45
N ALA A 62 18.54 -28.64 -36.24
CA ALA A 62 17.32 -29.42 -36.07
C ALA A 62 17.56 -30.93 -36.29
N PHE A 63 18.42 -31.33 -37.23
CA PHE A 63 18.70 -32.76 -37.47
C PHE A 63 19.67 -33.40 -36.46
N ILE A 64 20.49 -32.61 -35.76
CA ILE A 64 21.43 -33.13 -34.76
C ILE A 64 20.77 -33.32 -33.38
N LEU A 65 19.66 -32.62 -33.08
CA LEU A 65 18.97 -32.71 -31.79
C LEU A 65 17.80 -33.72 -31.74
N ILE A 66 17.39 -34.30 -32.87
CA ILE A 66 16.24 -35.22 -32.92
C ILE A 66 16.47 -36.61 -32.27
N PRO A 67 17.69 -37.19 -32.18
CA PRO A 67 17.88 -38.46 -31.47
C PRO A 67 18.11 -38.33 -29.95
N ALA A 68 18.06 -37.12 -29.36
CA ALA A 68 18.21 -36.91 -27.92
C ALA A 68 16.88 -36.66 -27.17
N LEU A 69 15.76 -36.52 -27.89
CA LEU A 69 14.43 -36.21 -27.32
C LEU A 69 13.46 -37.42 -27.30
N SER A 70 13.95 -38.62 -27.58
CA SER A 70 13.15 -39.86 -27.57
C SER A 70 13.62 -40.86 -26.50
N GLN A 71 13.86 -40.35 -25.28
CA GLN A 71 13.72 -41.19 -24.09
C GLN A 71 12.38 -40.86 -23.42
N PRO A 72 11.46 -41.84 -23.29
CA PRO A 72 10.27 -41.67 -22.49
C PRO A 72 10.70 -41.65 -21.03
N ASN A 73 10.90 -40.45 -20.48
CA ASN A 73 10.86 -40.24 -19.03
C ASN A 73 9.39 -40.37 -18.58
N GLY A 74 8.88 -41.60 -18.63
CA GLY A 74 7.74 -42.01 -17.84
C GLY A 74 8.22 -42.19 -16.40
N SER A 75 8.42 -41.10 -15.68
CA SER A 75 8.18 -41.15 -14.24
C SER A 75 6.67 -41.10 -14.07
N ASP A 76 6.04 -42.27 -14.12
CA ASP A 76 4.78 -42.51 -13.45
C ASP A 76 5.03 -42.29 -11.95
N ARG A 77 5.12 -41.02 -11.53
CA ARG A 77 4.51 -40.64 -10.26
C ARG A 77 3.04 -40.90 -10.52
N GLN A 78 2.57 -42.06 -10.07
CA GLN A 78 1.16 -42.20 -9.72
C GLN A 78 0.82 -40.92 -8.97
N ALA A 79 0.02 -40.05 -9.61
CA ALA A 79 -0.68 -38.98 -8.93
C ALA A 79 -1.57 -39.71 -7.91
N ALA A 80 -0.99 -40.02 -6.75
CA ALA A 80 -1.75 -40.19 -5.55
C ALA A 80 -2.54 -38.89 -5.45
N ASP A 81 -3.87 -38.99 -5.55
CA ASP A 81 -4.82 -37.87 -5.48
C ASP A 81 -4.24 -36.80 -4.55
N GLU A 82 -3.61 -35.77 -5.13
CA GLU A 82 -3.18 -34.65 -4.33
C GLU A 82 -4.49 -34.03 -3.85
N PRO A 83 -4.71 -33.98 -2.53
CA PRO A 83 -5.98 -33.54 -2.00
C PRO A 83 -6.21 -32.12 -2.51
N VAL A 84 -7.27 -31.93 -3.30
CA VAL A 84 -7.69 -30.61 -3.76
C VAL A 84 -7.89 -29.75 -2.51
N MET A 85 -7.11 -28.68 -2.40
CA MET A 85 -7.20 -27.78 -1.27
C MET A 85 -8.52 -27.02 -1.38
N THR A 86 -9.48 -27.38 -0.54
CA THR A 86 -10.79 -26.74 -0.49
C THR A 86 -10.95 -25.97 0.81
N VAL A 87 -11.84 -24.97 0.81
CA VAL A 87 -12.25 -24.26 2.04
C VAL A 87 -12.66 -25.24 3.14
N GLN A 88 -13.37 -26.31 2.77
CA GLN A 88 -13.80 -27.35 3.70
C GLN A 88 -12.60 -28.12 4.28
N TYR A 89 -11.64 -28.54 3.44
CA TYR A 89 -10.44 -29.22 3.90
C TYR A 89 -9.64 -28.36 4.90
N VAL A 90 -9.46 -27.08 4.59
CA VAL A 90 -8.79 -26.12 5.49
C VAL A 90 -9.55 -26.01 6.82
N SER A 91 -10.87 -25.85 6.77
CA SER A 91 -11.70 -25.71 7.98
C SER A 91 -11.72 -26.97 8.85
N ASP A 92 -11.66 -28.16 8.24
CA ASP A 92 -11.69 -29.44 8.95
C ASP A 92 -10.35 -29.78 9.63
N HIS A 93 -9.24 -29.32 9.05
CA HIS A 93 -7.88 -29.71 9.48
C HIS A 93 -7.13 -28.60 10.20
N LEU A 94 -7.64 -27.36 10.18
CA LEU A 94 -6.96 -26.20 10.72
C LEU A 94 -7.82 -25.50 11.79
N ARG A 95 -7.23 -25.32 12.98
CA ARG A 95 -7.84 -24.60 14.10
C ARG A 95 -6.77 -23.78 14.83
N ILE A 96 -7.21 -22.75 15.54
CA ILE A 96 -6.33 -21.97 16.43
C ILE A 96 -5.75 -22.88 17.50
N GLY A 97 -4.48 -22.65 17.84
CA GLY A 97 -3.73 -23.40 18.83
C GLY A 97 -3.05 -24.66 18.29
N LEU A 98 -3.18 -25.00 17.00
CA LEU A 98 -2.40 -26.12 16.43
C LEU A 98 -0.91 -25.82 16.45
N SER A 99 -0.12 -26.85 16.69
CA SER A 99 1.34 -26.79 16.59
C SER A 99 1.81 -26.84 15.13
N GLU A 100 3.05 -26.40 14.91
CA GLU A 100 3.76 -26.52 13.63
C GLU A 100 3.74 -27.93 13.04
N GLU A 101 3.94 -28.96 13.88
CA GLU A 101 3.95 -30.36 13.42
C GLU A 101 2.57 -30.84 12.99
N GLU A 102 1.51 -30.39 13.66
CA GLU A 102 0.14 -30.73 13.29
C GLU A 102 -0.25 -30.10 11.96
N VAL A 103 0.15 -28.85 11.72
CA VAL A 103 -0.06 -28.17 10.44
C VAL A 103 0.75 -28.86 9.33
N LYS A 104 2.04 -29.14 9.54
CA LYS A 104 2.86 -29.86 8.54
C LYS A 104 2.29 -31.24 8.20
N ARG A 105 1.73 -31.93 9.19
CA ARG A 105 1.07 -33.23 8.96
C ARG A 105 -0.19 -33.10 8.10
N ALA A 106 -0.93 -31.99 8.24
CA ALA A 106 -2.18 -31.76 7.51
C ALA A 106 -1.99 -31.15 6.12
N PHE A 107 -0.99 -30.28 5.94
CA PHE A 107 -0.81 -29.44 4.75
C PHE A 107 0.50 -29.71 4.01
N GLY A 108 1.38 -30.55 4.55
CA GLY A 108 2.69 -30.87 3.98
C GLY A 108 3.82 -29.98 4.50
N GLU A 109 5.03 -30.29 4.05
CA GLU A 109 6.25 -29.55 4.44
C GLU A 109 6.64 -28.45 3.44
N GLU A 110 5.96 -28.38 2.30
CA GLU A 110 6.23 -27.41 1.24
C GLU A 110 5.49 -26.10 1.52
N TYR A 111 6.17 -25.16 2.18
CA TYR A 111 5.67 -23.82 2.46
C TYR A 111 6.78 -22.77 2.32
N VAL A 112 6.37 -21.54 2.07
CA VAL A 112 7.23 -20.35 2.13
C VAL A 112 7.11 -19.74 3.52
N GLY A 113 8.18 -19.82 4.31
CA GLY A 113 8.23 -19.29 5.67
C GLY A 113 8.93 -17.93 5.73
N GLN A 114 8.34 -16.98 6.47
CA GLN A 114 8.98 -15.72 6.84
C GLN A 114 8.84 -15.48 8.34
N SER A 115 9.92 -15.04 8.98
CA SER A 115 9.92 -14.61 10.38
C SER A 115 10.14 -13.11 10.45
N VAL A 116 9.30 -12.42 11.19
CA VAL A 116 9.50 -11.01 11.54
C VAL A 116 9.58 -10.87 13.04
N ARG A 117 10.62 -10.17 13.48
CA ARG A 117 10.85 -9.78 14.86
C ARG A 117 10.93 -8.26 14.89
N ARG A 118 10.14 -7.65 15.77
CA ARG A 118 10.07 -6.21 16.00
C ARG A 118 10.42 -5.93 17.44
N ASP A 119 11.47 -5.14 17.64
CA ASP A 119 11.84 -4.67 18.96
C ASP A 119 11.06 -3.38 19.24
N PHE A 120 10.13 -3.44 20.20
CA PHE A 120 9.42 -2.26 20.67
C PHE A 120 10.18 -1.62 21.83
N PRO A 121 10.44 -0.29 21.80
CA PRO A 121 11.27 0.39 22.80
C PRO A 121 10.61 0.53 24.19
N ARG A 122 9.34 0.16 24.33
CA ARG A 122 8.54 0.19 25.57
C ARG A 122 7.69 -1.08 25.66
N GLU A 123 7.16 -1.38 26.84
CA GLU A 123 6.12 -2.41 27.00
C GLU A 123 4.97 -2.10 26.03
N HIS A 124 4.80 -2.92 25.00
CA HIS A 124 3.73 -2.78 24.03
C HIS A 124 2.69 -3.86 24.29
N LYS A 125 1.43 -3.52 24.04
CA LYS A 125 0.32 -4.48 24.05
C LYS A 125 0.10 -4.91 22.61
N GLU A 126 0.27 -6.19 22.32
CA GLU A 126 -0.08 -6.71 21.00
C GLU A 126 -1.60 -6.77 20.87
N ASP A 127 -2.12 -6.20 19.78
CA ASP A 127 -3.51 -6.35 19.40
C ASP A 127 -3.64 -7.60 18.51
N PRO A 128 -4.37 -8.65 18.92
CA PRO A 128 -4.57 -9.85 18.10
C PRO A 128 -5.24 -9.58 16.74
N ARG A 129 -5.74 -8.37 16.50
CA ARG A 129 -6.37 -7.94 15.24
C ARG A 129 -5.41 -7.14 14.34
N ASP A 130 -4.42 -6.49 14.92
CA ASP A 130 -3.43 -5.69 14.19
C ASP A 130 -2.03 -6.30 14.36
N MET A 131 -1.62 -7.05 13.35
CA MET A 131 -0.33 -7.72 13.33
C MET A 131 0.86 -6.78 13.24
N SER A 132 0.67 -5.51 12.84
CA SER A 132 1.74 -4.52 12.89
C SER A 132 2.23 -4.30 14.32
N THR A 133 1.33 -4.52 15.29
CA THR A 133 1.61 -4.41 16.71
C THR A 133 2.34 -5.61 17.30
N TRP A 134 2.54 -6.72 16.59
CA TRP A 134 3.15 -7.93 17.19
C TRP A 134 4.67 -7.87 17.19
N SER A 135 5.29 -8.24 18.31
CA SER A 135 6.75 -8.29 18.52
C SER A 135 7.43 -9.40 17.75
N ALA A 136 6.71 -10.48 17.49
CA ALA A 136 7.24 -11.67 16.86
C ALA A 136 6.13 -12.39 16.11
N VAL A 137 6.22 -12.43 14.78
CA VAL A 137 5.29 -13.19 13.94
C VAL A 137 6.09 -14.09 13.01
N ASP A 138 5.80 -15.38 13.04
CA ASP A 138 6.20 -16.28 11.97
C ASP A 138 5.00 -16.44 11.03
N ILE A 139 5.25 -16.43 9.72
CA ILE A 139 4.23 -16.52 8.67
C ILE A 139 4.60 -17.66 7.76
N TRP A 140 3.68 -18.58 7.55
CA TRP A 140 3.83 -19.63 6.54
C TRP A 140 2.80 -19.42 5.45
N ARG A 141 3.23 -19.48 4.19
CA ARG A 141 2.35 -19.48 3.02
C ARG A 141 2.45 -20.82 2.29
N TYR A 142 1.30 -21.39 1.97
CA TYR A 142 1.16 -22.53 1.08
C TYR A 142 0.46 -22.09 -0.19
N ASP A 143 1.03 -22.44 -1.34
CA ASP A 143 0.56 -22.10 -2.68
C ASP A 143 0.09 -23.41 -3.35
N TYR A 144 -1.21 -23.54 -3.62
CA TYR A 144 -1.83 -24.77 -4.14
C TYR A 144 -2.26 -24.63 -5.60
N GLY A 145 -2.17 -25.73 -6.35
CA GLY A 145 -2.56 -25.78 -7.76
C GLY A 145 -1.68 -24.90 -8.65
N MET A 146 -0.39 -24.76 -8.31
CA MET A 146 0.52 -23.91 -9.07
C MET A 146 0.71 -24.42 -10.51
N SER A 147 0.61 -23.51 -11.48
CA SER A 147 0.82 -23.82 -12.88
C SER A 147 2.29 -24.18 -13.15
N ALA A 148 2.53 -25.11 -14.09
CA ALA A 148 3.87 -25.62 -14.34
C ALA A 148 4.81 -24.51 -14.86
N GLY A 149 5.87 -24.22 -14.11
CA GLY A 149 6.86 -23.20 -14.46
C GLY A 149 6.52 -21.80 -13.94
N TYR A 150 5.43 -21.65 -13.18
CA TYR A 150 5.17 -20.44 -12.42
C TYR A 150 5.97 -20.42 -11.12
N GLU A 151 6.50 -19.25 -10.77
CA GLU A 151 7.18 -18.99 -9.51
C GLU A 151 6.35 -17.98 -8.71
N ALA A 152 5.78 -18.41 -7.59
CA ALA A 152 4.97 -17.55 -6.75
C ALA A 152 5.80 -16.35 -6.24
N ALA A 153 5.18 -15.17 -6.21
CA ALA A 153 5.81 -13.94 -5.78
C ALA A 153 6.40 -14.11 -4.36
N PRO A 154 7.63 -13.60 -4.10
CA PRO A 154 8.20 -13.64 -2.77
C PRO A 154 7.33 -12.83 -1.80
N VAL A 155 7.25 -13.29 -0.55
CA VAL A 155 6.54 -12.59 0.52
C VAL A 155 7.34 -11.32 0.86
N ASN A 156 6.89 -10.17 0.35
CA ASN A 156 7.60 -8.90 0.48
C ASN A 156 6.95 -8.00 1.56
N GLY A 157 7.23 -8.30 2.82
CA GLY A 157 6.86 -7.45 3.96
C GLY A 157 5.44 -7.68 4.49
N ILE A 158 5.26 -7.45 5.80
CA ILE A 158 4.01 -7.68 6.56
C ILE A 158 3.31 -6.35 6.89
N THR A 159 3.51 -5.31 6.09
CA THR A 159 2.90 -4.00 6.39
C THR A 159 1.42 -3.98 6.01
N ASP A 160 0.99 -4.79 5.04
CA ASP A 160 -0.41 -4.89 4.59
C ASP A 160 -0.90 -6.35 4.63
N GLN A 161 -2.18 -6.56 4.97
CA GLN A 161 -2.82 -7.90 5.01
C GLN A 161 -2.70 -8.66 3.67
N ASP A 162 -2.51 -7.95 2.56
CA ASP A 162 -2.39 -8.53 1.23
C ASP A 162 -0.93 -8.77 0.79
N GLY A 163 0.07 -8.20 1.48
CA GLY A 163 1.50 -8.39 1.14
C GLY A 163 2.00 -9.83 1.30
N SER A 164 1.24 -10.66 2.03
CA SER A 164 1.49 -12.09 2.15
C SER A 164 0.88 -12.96 1.05
N PHE A 165 0.09 -12.38 0.14
CA PHE A 165 -0.60 -13.11 -0.92
C PHE A 165 -0.06 -12.76 -2.31
N ASP A 166 -0.10 -13.74 -3.20
CA ASP A 166 0.14 -13.54 -4.64
C ASP A 166 -1.20 -13.44 -5.36
N LEU A 167 -1.86 -12.29 -5.18
CA LEU A 167 -3.17 -12.03 -5.78
C LEU A 167 -3.11 -12.03 -7.31
N ALA A 168 -1.96 -11.67 -7.89
CA ALA A 168 -1.76 -11.73 -9.34
C ALA A 168 -1.75 -13.19 -9.82
N GLY A 169 -1.04 -14.07 -9.13
CA GLY A 169 -1.05 -15.51 -9.41
C GLY A 169 -2.46 -16.12 -9.31
N LEU A 170 -3.21 -15.77 -8.26
CA LEU A 170 -4.61 -16.18 -8.11
C LEU A 170 -5.50 -15.67 -9.26
N HIS A 171 -5.42 -14.39 -9.61
CA HIS A 171 -6.23 -13.82 -10.70
C HIS A 171 -5.89 -14.37 -12.08
N ASN A 172 -4.61 -14.68 -12.33
CA ASN A 172 -4.17 -15.23 -13.61
C ASN A 172 -4.44 -16.75 -13.74
N GLY A 173 -4.89 -17.40 -12.66
CA GLY A 173 -5.06 -18.85 -12.60
C GLY A 173 -3.72 -19.60 -12.56
N ASP A 174 -2.64 -18.92 -12.20
CA ASP A 174 -1.32 -19.52 -11.97
C ASP A 174 -1.22 -20.18 -10.59
N ILE A 175 -2.11 -19.80 -9.67
CA ILE A 175 -2.32 -20.42 -8.37
C ILE A 175 -3.83 -20.64 -8.20
N GLU A 176 -4.26 -21.83 -7.77
CA GLU A 176 -5.68 -22.11 -7.52
C GLU A 176 -6.13 -21.55 -6.17
N ALA A 177 -5.30 -21.72 -5.14
CA ALA A 177 -5.58 -21.25 -3.79
C ALA A 177 -4.31 -20.95 -2.99
N GLN A 178 -4.43 -20.04 -2.02
CA GLN A 178 -3.36 -19.71 -1.08
C GLN A 178 -3.83 -19.81 0.36
N LEU A 179 -3.00 -20.40 1.21
CA LEU A 179 -3.21 -20.49 2.65
C LEU A 179 -2.07 -19.78 3.37
N VAL A 180 -2.38 -18.73 4.13
CA VAL A 180 -1.42 -18.03 4.98
C VAL A 180 -1.75 -18.32 6.45
N ILE A 181 -0.74 -18.77 7.19
CA ILE A 181 -0.83 -19.13 8.60
C ILE A 181 0.09 -18.21 9.39
N TYR A 182 -0.48 -17.54 10.38
CA TYR A 182 0.21 -16.69 11.33
C TYR A 182 0.43 -17.42 12.63
N TRP A 183 1.68 -17.38 13.08
CA TRP A 183 2.16 -18.09 14.25
C TRP A 183 2.47 -17.11 15.37
N LYS A 184 2.04 -17.46 16.57
CA LYS A 184 2.44 -16.83 17.82
C LYS A 184 2.81 -17.91 18.80
N ASP A 185 3.95 -17.78 19.47
CA ASP A 185 4.44 -18.77 20.44
C ASP A 185 4.44 -20.23 19.90
N ARG A 186 4.72 -20.40 18.60
CA ARG A 186 4.73 -21.69 17.86
C ARG A 186 3.38 -22.41 17.76
N VAL A 187 2.30 -21.69 17.97
CA VAL A 187 0.94 -22.18 17.69
C VAL A 187 0.24 -21.29 16.68
N VAL A 188 -0.71 -21.86 15.95
CA VAL A 188 -1.55 -21.13 14.99
C VAL A 188 -2.39 -20.11 15.74
N GLU A 189 -2.25 -18.83 15.39
CA GLU A 189 -3.01 -17.72 15.99
C GLU A 189 -4.06 -17.17 15.04
N ARG A 190 -3.74 -17.15 13.74
CA ARG A 190 -4.65 -16.70 12.68
C ARG A 190 -4.34 -17.41 11.38
N VAL A 191 -5.37 -17.66 10.59
CA VAL A 191 -5.26 -18.23 9.25
C VAL A 191 -6.14 -17.46 8.30
N ILE A 192 -5.62 -17.21 7.10
CA ILE A 192 -6.34 -16.61 5.99
C ILE A 192 -6.15 -17.51 4.76
N TYR A 193 -7.26 -17.94 4.19
CA TYR A 193 -7.31 -18.75 2.98
C TYR A 193 -7.96 -17.94 1.86
N LYS A 194 -7.33 -17.87 0.69
CA LYS A 194 -7.83 -17.17 -0.49
C LYS A 194 -7.96 -18.13 -1.67
N THR A 195 -9.07 -18.03 -2.41
CA THR A 195 -9.34 -18.83 -3.61
C THR A 195 -10.07 -17.99 -4.63
N LEU A 196 -9.91 -18.29 -5.92
CA LEU A 196 -10.74 -17.67 -6.96
C LEU A 196 -12.10 -18.39 -7.02
N ASN A 197 -13.20 -17.64 -7.05
CA ASN A 197 -14.53 -18.21 -7.22
C ASN A 197 -14.92 -18.32 -8.72
N GLU A 198 -16.07 -18.93 -9.02
CA GLU A 198 -16.55 -19.09 -10.40
C GLU A 198 -16.77 -17.75 -11.14
N GLY A 199 -16.93 -16.65 -10.40
CA GLY A 199 -17.08 -15.28 -10.92
C GLY A 199 -15.77 -14.58 -11.24
N GLY A 200 -14.62 -15.16 -10.86
CA GLY A 200 -13.30 -14.53 -11.01
C GLY A 200 -12.95 -13.55 -9.88
N ASP A 201 -13.75 -13.49 -8.82
CA ASP A 201 -13.45 -12.73 -7.60
C ASP A 201 -12.68 -13.62 -6.61
N ILE A 202 -11.90 -13.00 -5.72
CA ILE A 202 -11.14 -13.70 -4.68
C ILE A 202 -12.00 -13.84 -3.43
N ASP A 203 -12.40 -15.07 -3.12
CA ASP A 203 -13.03 -15.42 -1.86
C ASP A 203 -11.97 -15.51 -0.76
N THR A 204 -12.27 -14.95 0.41
CA THR A 204 -11.38 -14.99 1.58
C THR A 204 -12.09 -15.68 2.74
N THR A 205 -11.47 -16.73 3.29
CA THR A 205 -11.91 -17.41 4.52
C THR A 205 -10.89 -17.16 5.62
N GLN A 206 -11.35 -16.74 6.80
CA GLN A 206 -10.47 -16.49 7.95
C GLN A 206 -10.84 -17.41 9.13
N ILE A 207 -9.82 -17.99 9.77
CA ILE A 207 -9.93 -18.76 11.02
C ILE A 207 -9.04 -18.07 12.06
N GLY A 208 -9.62 -17.64 13.19
CA GLY A 208 -8.88 -16.87 14.20
C GLY A 208 -9.76 -15.86 14.93
N PRO A 209 -9.18 -15.01 15.80
CA PRO A 209 -9.88 -13.85 16.32
C PRO A 209 -10.45 -13.08 15.12
N GLY A 210 -11.78 -13.02 15.05
CA GLY A 210 -12.46 -12.34 13.96
C GLY A 210 -12.05 -10.87 13.95
N VAL A 211 -11.74 -10.36 12.75
CA VAL A 211 -12.17 -9.01 12.44
C VAL A 211 -13.69 -9.18 12.35
N GLU A 212 -14.46 -8.68 13.32
CA GLU A 212 -15.92 -8.67 13.15
C GLU A 212 -16.20 -8.09 11.77
N GLU A 213 -16.99 -8.81 10.97
CA GLU A 213 -17.46 -8.31 9.67
C GLU A 213 -17.86 -6.84 9.86
N ALA A 214 -17.42 -5.96 8.96
CA ALA A 214 -18.07 -4.67 8.82
C ALA A 214 -19.58 -4.94 8.83
N PRO A 215 -20.37 -4.21 9.64
CA PRO A 215 -21.76 -4.55 9.89
C PRO A 215 -22.47 -4.82 8.57
N PRO A 216 -23.30 -5.87 8.49
CA PRO A 216 -23.84 -6.34 7.22
C PRO A 216 -24.49 -5.19 6.44
N THR A 217 -24.09 -5.03 5.18
CA THR A 217 -24.63 -4.05 4.23
C THR A 217 -25.98 -4.46 3.65
N ASP A 218 -26.58 -5.55 4.13
CA ASP A 218 -27.95 -5.88 3.79
C ASP A 218 -28.92 -4.96 4.55
N PRO A 219 -29.79 -4.23 3.85
CA PRO A 219 -30.82 -3.43 4.50
C PRO A 219 -31.71 -4.36 5.34
N PRO A 220 -32.05 -4.00 6.58
CA PRO A 220 -32.84 -4.86 7.44
C PRO A 220 -34.18 -5.14 6.76
N VAL A 221 -34.54 -6.42 6.74
CA VAL A 221 -35.91 -6.85 6.44
C VAL A 221 -36.81 -6.11 7.44
N MET A 222 -37.63 -5.21 6.94
CA MET A 222 -38.63 -4.49 7.72
C MET A 222 -39.64 -5.51 8.28
N GLU A 223 -39.41 -5.96 9.51
CA GLU A 223 -40.47 -6.41 10.39
C GLU A 223 -40.80 -5.27 11.37
N SER A 224 -41.93 -4.65 11.09
CA SER A 224 -42.74 -3.79 11.96
C SER A 224 -42.16 -2.43 12.42
N PRO A 225 -42.87 -1.33 12.14
CA PRO A 225 -42.52 -0.01 12.65
C PRO A 225 -42.95 0.07 14.12
N ASP A 226 -42.03 0.37 15.04
CA ASP A 226 -42.29 1.06 16.32
C ASP A 226 -41.17 0.90 17.37
N ALA A 227 -39.99 0.36 17.03
CA ALA A 227 -38.83 0.45 17.91
C ALA A 227 -37.84 1.51 17.40
N GLU A 228 -37.89 2.71 17.98
CA GLU A 228 -36.83 3.71 17.87
C GLU A 228 -35.53 3.15 18.47
N VAL A 229 -34.67 2.57 17.64
CA VAL A 229 -33.26 2.39 17.97
C VAL A 229 -32.58 3.72 17.64
N PRO A 230 -32.00 4.44 18.62
CA PRO A 230 -31.29 5.67 18.32
C PRO A 230 -30.07 5.36 17.44
N PRO A 231 -29.80 6.16 16.39
CA PRO A 231 -28.62 5.96 15.56
C PRO A 231 -27.38 6.14 16.41
N ILE A 232 -26.45 5.18 16.31
CA ILE A 232 -25.08 5.38 16.77
C ILE A 232 -24.43 6.32 15.74
N GLU A 233 -24.65 7.62 15.91
CA GLU A 233 -23.79 8.62 15.28
C GLU A 233 -22.42 8.49 15.95
N ALA A 234 -21.40 8.07 15.20
CA ALA A 234 -20.03 8.22 15.66
C ALA A 234 -19.81 9.72 15.92
N GLU A 235 -19.65 10.09 17.19
CA GLU A 235 -19.44 11.49 17.59
C GLU A 235 -18.22 12.04 16.86
N MET A 236 -18.43 12.98 15.94
CA MET A 236 -17.33 13.68 15.29
C MET A 236 -16.50 14.43 16.35
N PRO A 237 -15.17 14.52 16.18
CA PRO A 237 -14.34 15.30 17.08
C PRO A 237 -14.86 16.73 17.24
N ALA A 238 -14.71 17.29 18.44
CA ALA A 238 -14.90 18.71 18.63
C ALA A 238 -13.91 19.49 17.74
N PRO A 239 -14.40 20.40 16.88
CA PRO A 239 -13.53 21.25 16.08
C PRO A 239 -12.80 22.24 16.98
N ASN A 240 -11.59 22.61 16.56
CA ASN A 240 -10.68 23.53 17.24
C ASN A 240 -10.24 23.07 18.63
N GLU A 241 -10.45 21.80 18.98
CA GLU A 241 -10.04 21.22 20.25
C GLU A 241 -9.09 20.03 20.04
N GLY A 242 -8.05 19.96 20.88
CA GLY A 242 -7.14 18.82 20.94
C GLY A 242 -5.85 18.96 20.13
N ILE A 243 -5.10 17.87 20.09
CA ILE A 243 -3.82 17.74 19.38
C ILE A 243 -4.10 16.87 18.14
N ARG A 244 -3.73 17.36 16.97
CA ARG A 244 -3.96 16.67 15.69
C ARG A 244 -2.78 15.83 15.25
N ALA A 245 -1.58 16.14 15.71
CA ALA A 245 -0.40 15.34 15.45
C ALA A 245 0.66 15.49 16.53
N THR A 246 1.45 14.45 16.76
CA THR A 246 2.49 14.40 17.80
C THR A 246 3.79 13.80 17.28
N GLY A 247 4.92 14.22 17.84
CA GLY A 247 6.22 13.61 17.57
C GLY A 247 7.11 13.63 18.80
N GLU A 248 7.39 12.45 19.39
CA GLU A 248 8.17 12.35 20.63
C GLU A 248 9.69 12.31 20.35
N SER A 249 10.39 13.29 20.91
CA SER A 249 11.84 13.43 20.86
C SER A 249 12.49 13.08 22.19
N ALA A 250 13.76 12.69 22.17
CA ALA A 250 14.56 12.64 23.39
C ALA A 250 14.72 14.02 24.07
N TYR A 251 14.30 15.13 23.44
CA TYR A 251 14.47 16.49 23.98
C TYR A 251 13.15 17.23 24.22
N GLY A 252 12.03 16.65 23.78
CA GLY A 252 10.72 17.30 23.86
C GLY A 252 9.63 16.60 23.04
N LEU A 253 8.56 17.32 22.76
CA LEU A 253 7.38 16.82 22.06
C LEU A 253 6.90 17.85 21.03
N PHE A 254 6.78 17.42 19.77
CA PHE A 254 6.02 18.15 18.76
C PHE A 254 4.52 17.97 19.01
N GLN A 255 3.76 19.07 18.86
CA GLN A 255 2.30 19.06 18.90
C GLN A 255 1.72 19.98 17.83
N LEU A 256 0.97 19.41 16.89
CA LEU A 256 0.17 20.16 15.93
C LEU A 256 -1.20 20.45 16.56
N ARG A 257 -1.58 21.72 16.62
CA ARG A 257 -2.84 22.16 17.22
C ARG A 257 -3.58 23.09 16.27
N PRO A 258 -4.92 23.12 16.29
CA PRO A 258 -5.69 24.15 15.61
C PRO A 258 -5.26 25.54 16.10
N ARG A 259 -5.17 26.53 15.19
CA ARG A 259 -4.85 27.90 15.57
C ARG A 259 -5.94 28.45 16.49
N GLN A 260 -5.56 29.08 17.59
CA GLN A 260 -6.51 29.65 18.54
C GLN A 260 -7.44 30.67 17.84
N GLY A 261 -8.76 30.43 17.91
CA GLY A 261 -9.76 31.28 17.28
C GLY A 261 -9.87 31.13 15.76
N GLY A 262 -9.21 30.12 15.16
CA GLY A 262 -9.42 29.71 13.78
C GLY A 262 -10.67 28.85 13.61
N ASP A 263 -11.06 28.62 12.36
CA ASP A 263 -12.09 27.66 11.99
C ASP A 263 -11.43 26.35 11.56
N GLU A 264 -11.89 25.23 12.14
CA GLU A 264 -11.55 23.88 11.72
C GLU A 264 -12.84 23.19 11.28
N ASN A 265 -12.85 22.71 10.04
CA ASN A 265 -13.91 21.89 9.52
C ASN A 265 -13.53 20.41 9.67
N ILE A 266 -14.44 19.63 10.22
CA ILE A 266 -14.30 18.19 10.41
C ILE A 266 -15.50 17.53 9.79
N GLN A 267 -15.25 16.60 8.87
CA GLN A 267 -16.30 15.86 8.20
C GLN A 267 -15.81 14.46 7.84
N ALA A 268 -16.75 13.53 7.64
CA ALA A 268 -16.43 12.30 6.94
C ALA A 268 -15.98 12.62 5.50
N LEU A 269 -15.07 11.83 4.95
CA LEU A 269 -14.54 11.98 3.59
C LEU A 269 -15.67 11.90 2.56
N GLY A 270 -16.71 11.10 2.84
CA GLY A 270 -17.98 11.09 2.12
C GLY A 270 -17.96 10.40 0.76
N ALA A 271 -16.81 9.90 0.34
CA ALA A 271 -16.66 8.99 -0.80
C ALA A 271 -15.39 8.14 -0.60
N PRO A 272 -15.40 6.86 -0.98
CA PRO A 272 -14.19 6.06 -1.00
C PRO A 272 -13.19 6.65 -2.00
N SER A 273 -11.92 6.73 -1.61
CA SER A 273 -10.81 7.05 -2.50
C SER A 273 -10.00 5.78 -2.78
N CYS A 274 -8.91 5.88 -3.54
CA CYS A 274 -8.10 4.71 -3.87
C CYS A 274 -7.52 3.96 -2.65
N ILE A 275 -7.31 4.65 -1.52
CA ILE A 275 -6.73 4.06 -0.29
C ILE A 275 -7.52 4.47 0.98
N GLY A 276 -8.51 5.38 0.88
CA GLY A 276 -9.32 5.86 2.02
C GLY A 276 -10.79 5.45 1.95
N GLN A 277 -11.42 5.26 3.10
CA GLN A 277 -12.83 4.89 3.24
C GLN A 277 -13.73 6.13 3.30
N GLU A 278 -14.99 6.00 2.91
CA GLU A 278 -15.96 7.11 2.98
C GLU A 278 -16.19 7.63 4.40
N THR A 279 -15.93 6.78 5.40
CA THR A 279 -16.04 7.07 6.83
C THR A 279 -14.80 7.72 7.43
N ASP A 280 -13.69 7.83 6.67
CA ASP A 280 -12.49 8.49 7.16
C ASP A 280 -12.77 9.95 7.50
N LEU A 281 -12.03 10.50 8.45
CA LEU A 281 -12.18 11.88 8.87
C LEU A 281 -11.26 12.79 8.05
N GLN A 282 -11.85 13.82 7.47
CA GLN A 282 -11.17 14.94 6.85
C GLN A 282 -11.20 16.14 7.81
N PHE A 283 -10.02 16.65 8.14
CA PHE A 283 -9.82 17.86 8.92
C PHE A 283 -9.27 18.96 8.01
N ALA A 284 -9.87 20.14 8.02
CA ALA A 284 -9.41 21.26 7.22
C ALA A 284 -9.44 22.56 8.03
N GLY A 285 -8.30 23.24 8.14
CA GLY A 285 -8.20 24.44 8.97
C GLY A 285 -6.81 25.07 9.00
N ASP A 286 -6.65 26.08 9.85
CA ASP A 286 -5.35 26.68 10.16
C ASP A 286 -4.75 26.02 11.39
N TYR A 287 -3.46 25.65 11.31
CA TYR A 287 -2.78 24.92 12.37
C TYR A 287 -1.43 25.52 12.72
N GLU A 288 -0.98 25.21 13.92
CA GLU A 288 0.30 25.63 14.45
C GLU A 288 1.01 24.41 15.05
N LEU A 289 2.26 24.22 14.63
CA LEU A 289 3.14 23.19 15.16
C LEU A 289 4.02 23.79 16.24
N TYR A 290 3.88 23.30 17.45
CA TYR A 290 4.68 23.67 18.60
C TYR A 290 5.67 22.56 18.95
N PHE A 291 6.82 22.94 19.51
CA PHE A 291 7.74 22.04 20.18
C PHE A 291 7.84 22.42 21.66
N LEU A 292 7.53 21.45 22.52
CA LEU A 292 7.60 21.60 23.96
C LEU A 292 8.87 20.89 24.44
N ASN A 293 9.85 21.66 24.91
CA ASN A 293 11.09 21.08 25.42
C ASN A 293 10.85 20.38 26.78
N ARG A 294 11.84 19.61 27.27
CA ARG A 294 11.75 18.94 28.59
C ARG A 294 11.62 19.89 29.79
N SER A 295 11.99 21.16 29.64
CA SER A 295 11.81 22.18 30.67
C SER A 295 10.38 22.71 30.73
N GLY A 296 9.56 22.40 29.71
CA GLY A 296 8.20 22.90 29.55
C GLY A 296 8.09 24.19 28.73
N ASP A 297 9.18 24.69 28.17
CA ASP A 297 9.12 25.85 27.28
C ASP A 297 8.56 25.43 25.92
N GLU A 298 7.66 26.26 25.41
CA GLU A 298 6.97 26.04 24.14
C GLU A 298 7.54 26.98 23.06
N LYS A 299 7.89 26.42 21.90
CA LYS A 299 8.37 27.14 20.72
C LYS A 299 7.45 26.87 19.53
N LEU A 300 6.97 27.92 18.87
CA LEU A 300 6.29 27.80 17.58
C LEU A 300 7.32 27.43 16.50
N VAL A 301 7.10 26.31 15.81
CA VAL A 301 8.01 25.78 14.79
C VAL A 301 7.50 26.09 13.38
N GLN A 302 6.21 25.91 13.13
CA GLN A 302 5.60 26.18 11.83
C GLN A 302 4.13 26.57 11.96
N GLN A 303 3.66 27.41 11.04
CA GLN A 303 2.23 27.69 10.85
C GLN A 303 1.79 27.11 9.51
N PHE A 304 0.59 26.53 9.48
CA PHE A 304 -0.07 26.07 8.28
C PHE A 304 -1.33 26.88 8.05
N ASN A 305 -1.56 27.27 6.79
CA ASN A 305 -2.78 27.95 6.38
C ASN A 305 -3.59 26.98 5.52
N ARG A 306 -4.80 26.62 5.95
CA ARG A 306 -5.68 25.66 5.29
C ARG A 306 -5.01 24.30 5.05
N LEU A 307 -4.35 23.75 6.08
CA LEU A 307 -3.88 22.37 6.04
C LEU A 307 -5.09 21.45 5.95
N GLU A 308 -4.98 20.44 5.10
CA GLU A 308 -5.92 19.34 5.01
C GLU A 308 -5.26 18.08 5.54
N MET A 309 -5.93 17.42 6.48
CA MET A 309 -5.51 16.12 7.01
C MET A 309 -6.61 15.11 6.78
N ILE A 310 -6.22 13.88 6.48
CA ILE A 310 -7.14 12.75 6.31
C ILE A 310 -6.60 11.62 7.18
N GLN A 311 -7.46 11.05 8.03
CA GLN A 311 -7.12 9.95 8.94
C GLN A 311 -8.33 9.04 9.19
N ARG A 312 -8.07 7.76 9.48
CA ARG A 312 -9.12 6.75 9.71
C ARG A 312 -9.95 7.02 10.95
N GLU A 313 -9.30 7.49 12.01
CA GLU A 313 -9.89 7.63 13.34
C GLU A 313 -9.63 9.02 13.92
N ASN A 314 -10.29 9.35 15.02
CA ASN A 314 -10.14 10.63 15.74
C ASN A 314 -8.87 10.68 16.63
N GLY A 315 -7.80 10.02 16.20
CA GLY A 315 -6.50 10.03 16.89
C GLY A 315 -5.63 11.23 16.51
N ALA A 316 -4.53 11.44 17.22
CA ALA A 316 -3.47 12.33 16.74
C ALA A 316 -2.57 11.56 15.77
N ILE A 317 -2.20 12.18 14.64
CA ILE A 317 -1.24 11.62 13.69
C ILE A 317 0.14 11.55 14.36
N GLU A 318 0.72 10.35 14.42
CA GLU A 318 2.09 10.21 14.88
C GLU A 318 3.08 10.59 13.77
N PHE A 319 4.07 11.41 14.11
CA PHE A 319 5.17 11.74 13.22
C PHE A 319 6.07 10.51 13.07
N MET A 320 6.49 10.24 11.83
CA MET A 320 7.52 9.23 11.58
C MET A 320 8.87 9.76 12.04
N LYS A 321 9.45 9.14 13.07
CA LYS A 321 10.78 9.49 13.58
C LYS A 321 11.88 8.77 12.80
N LEU A 322 12.88 9.54 12.39
CA LEU A 322 14.07 9.11 11.67
C LEU A 322 15.32 9.58 12.41
N ASP A 323 16.17 8.64 12.82
CA ASP A 323 17.33 8.97 13.64
C ASP A 323 18.57 9.24 12.79
N PHE A 324 19.10 10.47 12.87
CA PHE A 324 20.37 10.86 12.25
C PHE A 324 21.45 11.00 13.32
N PRO A 325 22.75 10.95 12.95
CA PRO A 325 23.83 11.10 13.93
C PRO A 325 23.75 12.38 14.78
N ASN A 326 23.38 13.50 14.16
CA ASN A 326 23.41 14.82 14.79
C ASN A 326 22.02 15.39 15.11
N ALA A 327 20.94 14.75 14.67
CA ALA A 327 19.58 15.21 14.90
C ALA A 327 18.58 14.05 14.90
N GLU A 328 17.43 14.27 15.51
CA GLU A 328 16.24 13.45 15.28
C GLU A 328 15.38 14.17 14.23
N ILE A 329 15.11 13.55 13.09
CA ILE A 329 14.22 14.11 12.06
C ILE A 329 12.85 13.44 12.20
N PHE A 330 11.79 14.21 12.04
CA PHE A 330 10.41 13.78 12.12
C PHE A 330 9.69 14.14 10.83
N LEU A 331 8.99 13.18 10.23
CA LEU A 331 8.18 13.41 9.06
C LEU A 331 6.70 13.44 9.44
N PHE A 332 6.04 14.55 9.11
CA PHE A 332 4.61 14.70 9.25
C PHE A 332 3.94 14.44 7.91
N ILE A 333 3.11 13.40 7.87
CA ILE A 333 2.34 12.99 6.69
C ILE A 333 0.87 13.29 6.99
N PRO A 334 0.33 14.46 6.59
CA PRO A 334 -1.03 14.89 6.96
C PRO A 334 -2.13 13.98 6.41
N ARG A 335 -1.85 13.23 5.34
CA ARG A 335 -2.81 12.35 4.67
C ARG A 335 -2.18 10.98 4.57
N TYR A 336 -2.76 9.98 5.21
CA TYR A 336 -2.25 8.60 5.16
C TYR A 336 -2.57 7.89 3.82
N THR A 337 -3.45 8.48 3.00
CA THR A 337 -4.00 7.89 1.78
C THR A 337 -3.82 8.83 0.59
N ASP A 338 -3.15 8.35 -0.46
CA ASP A 338 -3.09 8.96 -1.79
C ASP A 338 -2.66 7.88 -2.81
N CYS A 339 -3.31 7.79 -3.98
CA CYS A 339 -2.97 6.79 -5.00
C CYS A 339 -1.66 7.09 -5.74
N HIS A 340 -1.19 8.32 -5.66
CA HIS A 340 -0.07 8.80 -6.43
C HIS A 340 1.10 9.17 -5.54
N GLY A 341 0.88 9.68 -4.33
CA GLY A 341 1.97 9.90 -3.38
C GLY A 341 1.54 10.70 -2.16
N LEU A 342 2.20 10.45 -1.03
CA LEU A 342 1.91 11.12 0.22
C LEU A 342 2.79 12.37 0.34
N GLU A 343 2.16 13.53 0.50
CA GLU A 343 2.86 14.75 0.88
C GLU A 343 3.39 14.61 2.31
N PHE A 344 4.61 15.07 2.55
CA PHE A 344 5.16 15.12 3.91
C PHE A 344 6.04 16.34 4.16
N TYR A 345 6.04 16.78 5.42
CA TYR A 345 6.87 17.86 5.94
C TYR A 345 7.94 17.28 6.86
N ALA A 346 9.11 17.94 6.96
CA ALA A 346 10.20 17.48 7.80
C ALA A 346 10.48 18.48 8.94
N TYR A 347 10.74 17.94 10.12
CA TYR A 347 11.13 18.70 11.32
C TYR A 347 12.35 18.05 11.93
N GLY A 348 13.28 18.84 12.44
CA GLY A 348 14.47 18.32 13.12
C GLY A 348 14.52 18.78 14.57
N VAL A 349 15.12 17.96 15.41
CA VAL A 349 15.59 18.31 16.74
C VAL A 349 17.08 18.04 16.79
N ASP A 350 17.87 19.09 16.92
CA ASP A 350 19.33 18.99 17.00
C ASP A 350 19.73 18.29 18.32
N LYS A 351 20.59 17.27 18.25
CA LYS A 351 20.94 16.45 19.42
C LYS A 351 21.93 17.13 20.37
N GLU A 352 22.64 18.15 19.91
CA GLU A 352 23.59 18.90 20.74
C GLU A 352 22.87 19.97 21.58
N SER A 353 21.98 20.71 20.95
CA SER A 353 21.26 21.84 21.56
C SER A 353 19.86 21.51 22.06
N GLY A 354 19.22 20.45 21.53
CA GLY A 354 17.80 20.16 21.74
C GLY A 354 16.88 21.14 21.01
N GLU A 355 17.39 21.98 20.11
CA GLU A 355 16.59 22.96 19.39
C GLU A 355 15.79 22.29 18.26
N ALA A 356 14.49 22.59 18.20
CA ALA A 356 13.60 22.16 17.13
C ALA A 356 13.47 23.20 16.01
N SER A 357 13.44 22.73 14.77
CA SER A 357 13.28 23.55 13.57
C SER A 357 12.54 22.81 12.45
N ASN A 358 11.97 23.57 11.51
CA ASN A 358 11.39 23.02 10.29
C ASN A 358 12.48 22.84 9.21
N PHE A 359 12.43 21.73 8.49
CA PHE A 359 13.34 21.44 7.39
C PHE A 359 12.65 21.70 6.04
N THR A 360 13.39 22.27 5.10
CA THR A 360 12.94 22.46 3.71
C THR A 360 13.73 21.56 2.76
N PHE A 361 13.18 21.27 1.59
CA PHE A 361 13.81 20.41 0.58
C PHE A 361 14.44 21.28 -0.51
N LEU A 362 15.75 21.15 -0.72
CA LEU A 362 16.47 21.90 -1.75
C LEU A 362 16.73 21.00 -2.97
N ASN A 363 15.98 21.23 -4.05
CA ASN A 363 16.06 20.50 -5.31
C ASN A 363 16.67 21.42 -6.38
N GLY A 364 17.98 21.34 -6.55
CA GLY A 364 18.72 22.29 -7.39
C GLY A 364 18.64 23.70 -6.82
N GLU A 365 17.99 24.61 -7.55
CA GLU A 365 17.76 26.01 -7.11
C GLU A 365 16.42 26.20 -6.39
N SER A 366 15.55 25.18 -6.38
CA SER A 366 14.21 25.27 -5.82
C SER A 366 14.18 24.81 -4.37
N THR A 367 13.69 25.65 -3.46
CA THR A 367 13.43 25.27 -2.06
C THR A 367 11.94 25.01 -1.87
N LEU A 368 11.58 23.80 -1.46
CA LEU A 368 10.20 23.35 -1.25
C LEU A 368 9.93 23.16 0.25
N PRO A 369 8.73 23.51 0.74
CA PRO A 369 8.37 23.31 2.15
C PRO A 369 8.06 21.85 2.49
N ASN A 370 7.81 21.01 1.47
CA ASN A 370 7.43 19.62 1.60
C ASN A 370 7.99 18.79 0.44
N ALA A 371 7.87 17.48 0.55
CA ALA A 371 8.18 16.52 -0.50
C ALA A 371 7.05 15.48 -0.62
N ILE A 372 7.14 14.63 -1.66
CA ILE A 372 6.17 13.57 -1.92
C ILE A 372 6.89 12.23 -1.82
N THR A 373 6.28 11.27 -1.12
CA THR A 373 6.76 9.90 -0.98
C THR A 373 5.75 8.88 -1.51
N SER A 374 6.20 7.67 -1.81
CA SER A 374 5.37 6.52 -2.11
C SER A 374 4.50 6.17 -0.90
N PRO A 375 3.23 5.78 -1.11
CA PRO A 375 2.37 5.28 -0.04
C PRO A 375 2.80 3.89 0.47
N VAL A 376 3.61 3.16 -0.31
CA VAL A 376 4.07 1.80 0.03
C VAL A 376 5.48 1.83 0.63
N ASN A 377 6.38 2.58 0.00
CA ASN A 377 7.78 2.68 0.42
C ASN A 377 8.01 4.02 1.09
N LEU A 378 7.75 4.06 2.40
CA LEU A 378 7.90 5.27 3.21
C LEU A 378 9.39 5.66 3.35
N PRO A 379 9.69 6.95 3.64
CA PRO A 379 11.06 7.41 3.71
C PRO A 379 11.87 6.71 4.79
N ILE A 380 13.14 6.46 4.50
CA ILE A 380 14.07 5.81 5.43
C ILE A 380 15.37 6.60 5.57
N VAL A 381 16.15 6.29 6.60
CA VAL A 381 17.54 6.74 6.71
C VAL A 381 18.47 5.65 6.20
N SER A 382 19.31 5.98 5.22
CA SER A 382 20.39 5.11 4.75
C SER A 382 21.66 5.93 4.59
N ASP A 383 22.78 5.47 5.16
CA ASP A 383 24.08 6.14 5.06
C ASP A 383 24.06 7.63 5.45
N GLY A 384 23.25 7.97 6.46
CA GLY A 384 23.09 9.35 6.94
C GLY A 384 22.31 10.26 5.99
N LYS A 385 21.61 9.69 5.01
CA LYS A 385 20.76 10.39 4.04
C LYS A 385 19.31 10.00 4.25
N LEU A 386 18.41 10.94 3.98
CA LEU A 386 16.99 10.65 3.82
C LEU A 386 16.78 10.08 2.41
N VAL A 387 16.35 8.83 2.33
CA VAL A 387 15.99 8.18 1.07
C VAL A 387 14.47 8.19 0.94
N VAL A 388 13.99 8.78 -0.14
CA VAL A 388 12.56 8.95 -0.44
C VAL A 388 12.27 8.31 -1.78
N GLU A 389 11.36 7.35 -1.81
CA GLU A 389 10.82 6.89 -3.09
C GLU A 389 9.65 7.78 -3.47
N GLY A 390 9.68 8.34 -4.67
CA GLY A 390 8.61 9.19 -5.17
C GLY A 390 7.32 8.44 -5.39
N GLY A 391 6.26 9.22 -5.56
CA GLY A 391 4.96 8.75 -5.97
C GLY A 391 4.94 8.04 -7.33
N ARG A 392 3.96 7.14 -7.54
CA ARG A 392 3.72 6.45 -8.82
C ARG A 392 2.40 6.90 -9.43
N ALA A 393 2.46 7.53 -10.61
CA ALA A 393 1.25 7.89 -11.35
C ALA A 393 0.69 6.70 -12.14
N ALA A 394 -0.59 6.78 -12.52
CA ALA A 394 -1.21 5.77 -13.37
C ALA A 394 -0.44 5.60 -14.69
N GLY A 395 -0.04 4.36 -15.00
CA GLY A 395 0.71 4.03 -16.23
C GLY A 395 2.21 4.31 -16.16
N GLN A 396 2.78 4.50 -14.97
CA GLN A 396 4.23 4.52 -14.76
C GLN A 396 4.73 3.14 -14.33
N ASP A 397 5.67 2.57 -15.10
CA ASP A 397 6.35 1.29 -14.81
C ASP A 397 7.54 1.47 -13.84
N GLY A 398 7.53 2.51 -13.01
CA GLY A 398 8.63 2.83 -12.11
C GLY A 398 8.41 4.09 -11.28
N ALA A 399 9.36 4.35 -10.38
CA ALA A 399 9.40 5.53 -9.53
C ALA A 399 10.79 6.19 -9.58
N THR A 400 10.87 7.43 -9.11
CA THR A 400 12.18 8.07 -8.84
C THR A 400 12.49 7.92 -7.37
N ARG A 401 13.66 7.37 -7.04
CA ARG A 401 14.23 7.44 -5.69
C ARG A 401 15.10 8.68 -5.56
N TYR A 402 14.86 9.46 -4.52
CA TYR A 402 15.60 10.67 -4.17
C TYR A 402 16.44 10.41 -2.93
N SER A 403 17.68 10.87 -2.92
CA SER A 403 18.55 10.84 -1.74
C SER A 403 18.89 12.26 -1.32
N TYR A 404 18.52 12.61 -0.08
CA TYR A 404 18.76 13.94 0.50
C TYR A 404 19.80 13.88 1.61
N VAL A 405 20.77 14.79 1.53
CA VAL A 405 21.76 15.02 2.58
C VAL A 405 21.27 16.17 3.47
N PRO A 406 21.17 15.98 4.80
CA PRO A 406 20.77 17.06 5.69
C PRO A 406 21.90 18.10 5.86
N ASP A 407 21.60 19.38 5.58
CA ASP A 407 22.35 20.55 6.04
C ASP A 407 21.67 21.10 7.30
N PHE A 408 22.08 20.57 8.46
CA PHE A 408 21.53 20.96 9.76
C PHE A 408 21.70 22.44 10.08
N SER A 409 22.75 23.08 9.56
CA SER A 409 23.02 24.50 9.83
C SER A 409 22.00 25.43 9.16
N LYS A 410 21.41 24.98 8.05
CA LYS A 410 20.38 25.71 7.30
C LYS A 410 18.99 25.14 7.47
N HIS A 411 18.86 24.02 8.17
CA HIS A 411 17.63 23.23 8.25
C HIS A 411 17.10 22.88 6.85
N GLN A 412 17.97 22.26 6.04
CA GLN A 412 17.66 21.87 4.67
C GLN A 412 17.97 20.39 4.45
N LEU A 413 17.11 19.71 3.70
CA LEU A 413 17.36 18.40 3.10
C LEU A 413 17.75 18.66 1.65
N VAL A 414 19.04 18.55 1.34
CA VAL A 414 19.60 18.90 0.04
C VAL A 414 19.63 17.68 -0.85
N LEU A 415 18.96 17.75 -2.00
CA LEU A 415 18.94 16.66 -2.97
C LEU A 415 20.35 16.41 -3.50
N GLU A 416 20.85 15.21 -3.32
CA GLU A 416 22.17 14.77 -3.77
C GLU A 416 22.07 13.96 -5.06
N SER A 417 21.10 13.03 -5.13
CA SER A 417 20.94 12.15 -6.29
C SER A 417 19.49 11.72 -6.53
N GLU A 418 19.22 11.42 -7.79
CA GLU A 418 17.98 10.81 -8.27
C GLU A 418 18.32 9.49 -8.98
N GLU A 419 17.55 8.45 -8.70
CA GLU A 419 17.67 7.13 -9.34
C GLU A 419 16.30 6.71 -9.87
N GLN A 420 16.23 6.31 -11.14
CA GLN A 420 15.02 5.68 -11.68
C GLN A 420 14.99 4.22 -11.24
N ILE A 421 13.95 3.85 -10.49
CA ILE A 421 13.70 2.48 -10.04
C ILE A 421 12.50 1.89 -10.79
N PRO A 422 12.48 0.57 -11.05
CA PRO A 422 11.34 -0.11 -11.64
C PRO A 422 10.05 -0.07 -10.81
#